data_AF-A0A3B9GRJ4-F1
#
_entry.id   AF-A0A3B9GRJ4-F1
#
_cell.length_a   1.000
_cell.length_b   1.000
_cell.length_c   1.000
_cell.angle_alpha   90.00
_cell.angle_beta   90.00
_cell.angle_gamma   90.00
#
_symmetry.space_group_name_H-M   'P 1'
#
loop_
_entity.id
_entity.type
_entity.pdbx_description
1 polymer ?
#
loop_
_entity_poly.entity_id
_entity_poly.type
_entity_poly.pdbx_seq_one_letter_code
_entity_poly.pdbx_strand_id
1 'polypeptide(L)'
;HGWQDHFVSCDDQVDLGNPGTEKFVTLRKKTVIFVNGTPYEYKKEKVTYEKIVELAHVPAQAVAGYIVKYSNGPSQNPSGLMSPGTEVYVCNKMDFNVRSTHQS
;
A
#
# COMPACT_ATOMS: atom_id res chain seq x y z
N HIS A 1 32.63 4.24 6.26
CA HIS A 1 31.70 3.32 5.61
C HIS A 1 30.28 3.66 6.06
N GLY A 2 29.65 4.61 5.38
CA GLY A 2 28.28 5.05 5.70
C GLY A 2 27.31 4.29 4.83
N TRP A 3 26.48 3.45 5.44
CA TRP A 3 25.33 2.88 4.77
C TRP A 3 24.37 4.03 4.49
N GLN A 4 24.26 4.42 3.23
CA GLN A 4 23.21 5.36 2.83
C GLN A 4 21.91 4.60 2.85
N ASP A 5 20.98 5.02 3.71
CA ASP A 5 19.60 4.57 3.71
C ASP A 5 18.96 4.99 2.37
N HIS A 6 19.13 4.15 1.35
CA HIS A 6 18.42 4.30 0.10
C HIS A 6 16.93 4.15 0.40
N PHE A 7 16.23 5.28 0.29
CA PHE A 7 14.78 5.32 0.29
C PHE A 7 14.31 4.46 -0.88
N VAL A 8 13.87 3.24 -0.58
CA VAL A 8 13.29 2.35 -1.59
C VAL A 8 12.02 3.01 -2.11
N SER A 9 12.14 3.64 -3.28
CA SER A 9 11.01 4.20 -4.01
C SER A 9 10.17 3.06 -4.60
N CYS A 10 8.95 3.39 -5.00
CA CYS A 10 8.02 2.43 -5.58
C CYS A 10 8.56 1.72 -6.83
N ASP A 11 9.49 2.38 -7.51
CA ASP A 11 10.14 1.96 -8.74
C ASP A 11 11.60 1.51 -8.52
N ASP A 12 12.02 1.29 -7.27
CA ASP A 12 13.40 0.90 -6.99
C ASP A 12 13.59 -0.59 -7.35
N GLN A 13 13.84 -0.85 -8.64
CA GLN A 13 14.38 -2.12 -9.11
C GLN A 13 15.80 -2.21 -8.54
N VAL A 14 15.96 -3.03 -7.49
CA VAL A 14 17.28 -3.31 -6.92
C VAL A 14 18.00 -4.20 -7.92
N ASP A 15 18.87 -3.61 -8.74
CA ASP A 15 19.74 -4.33 -9.65
C ASP A 15 20.85 -5.02 -8.84
N LEU A 16 20.79 -6.35 -8.74
CA LEU A 16 21.67 -7.19 -7.91
C LEU A 16 22.87 -7.73 -8.70
N GLY A 17 23.40 -6.95 -9.65
CA GLY A 17 24.45 -7.35 -10.60
C GLY A 17 25.84 -7.61 -10.03
N ASN A 18 25.99 -8.39 -8.95
CA ASN A 18 27.27 -8.93 -8.49
C ASN A 18 27.19 -10.46 -8.36
N PRO A 19 27.89 -11.23 -9.22
CA PRO A 19 27.92 -12.68 -9.15
C PRO A 19 28.80 -13.15 -8.00
N GLY A 20 28.20 -13.82 -7.01
CA GLY A 20 28.93 -14.51 -5.95
C GLY A 20 28.33 -14.28 -4.58
N THR A 21 27.66 -15.30 -4.05
CA THR A 21 26.98 -15.38 -2.75
C THR A 21 25.49 -15.08 -2.81
N GLU A 22 24.74 -16.03 -3.35
CA GLU A 22 23.28 -16.10 -3.29
C GLU A 22 22.84 -16.40 -1.84
N LYS A 23 22.93 -15.41 -0.95
CA LYS A 23 22.08 -15.38 0.24
C LYS A 23 20.82 -14.66 -0.17
N PHE A 24 19.79 -15.45 -0.52
CA PHE A 24 18.41 -15.00 -0.71
C PHE A 24 17.84 -14.45 0.60
N VAL A 25 18.42 -13.38 1.13
CA VAL A 25 17.72 -12.51 2.03
C VAL A 25 16.88 -11.65 1.11
N THR A 26 15.69 -12.16 0.79
CA THR A 26 14.59 -11.28 0.41
C THR A 26 14.49 -10.28 1.56
N LEU A 27 15.20 -9.16 1.45
CA LEU A 27 14.99 -7.98 2.26
C LEU A 27 13.53 -7.64 1.97
N ARG A 28 12.63 -8.18 2.77
CA ARG A 28 11.19 -7.95 2.66
C ARG A 28 11.05 -6.45 2.84
N LYS A 29 10.99 -5.73 1.70
CA LYS A 29 10.81 -4.28 1.66
C LYS A 29 9.63 -4.00 2.59
N LYS A 30 9.89 -3.29 3.68
CA LYS A 30 8.83 -2.92 4.63
C LYS A 30 7.98 -1.87 3.94
N THR A 31 6.88 -2.31 3.33
CA THR A 31 5.90 -1.39 2.76
C THR A 31 5.01 -0.90 3.89
N VAL A 32 5.07 0.38 4.19
CA VAL A 32 4.14 1.01 5.15
C VAL A 32 3.07 1.74 4.35
N ILE A 33 1.82 1.35 4.54
CA ILE A 33 0.64 2.04 3.99
C ILE A 33 -0.03 2.85 5.10
N PHE A 34 -0.71 3.92 4.74
CA PHE A 34 -1.48 4.74 5.67
C PHE A 34 -2.95 4.53 5.41
N VAL A 35 -3.73 4.22 6.43
CA VAL A 35 -5.19 4.07 6.33
C VAL A 35 -5.84 5.07 7.28
N ASN A 36 -6.54 6.08 6.74
CA ASN A 36 -7.08 7.22 7.48
C ASN A 36 -6.01 7.91 8.38
N GLY A 37 -4.77 7.99 7.90
CA GLY A 37 -3.64 8.56 8.64
C GLY A 37 -2.93 7.61 9.60
N THR A 38 -3.46 6.39 9.83
CA THR A 38 -2.82 5.38 10.68
C THR A 38 -1.86 4.53 9.85
N PRO A 39 -0.58 4.38 10.25
CA PRO A 39 0.39 3.56 9.53
C PRO A 39 0.20 2.07 9.80
N TYR A 40 0.26 1.27 8.75
CA TYR A 40 0.19 -0.20 8.79
C TYR A 40 1.31 -0.82 7.96
N GLU A 41 2.01 -1.80 8.54
CA GLU A 41 2.96 -2.61 7.80
C GLU A 41 2.23 -3.60 6.89
N TYR A 42 2.47 -3.48 5.59
CA TYR A 42 1.89 -4.31 4.55
C TYR A 42 2.99 -5.09 3.82
N LYS A 43 2.77 -6.39 3.61
CA LYS A 43 3.80 -7.30 3.05
C LYS A 43 3.46 -7.82 1.66
N LYS A 44 2.24 -7.60 1.19
CA LYS A 44 1.80 -8.04 -0.14
C LYS A 44 1.96 -6.89 -1.13
N GLU A 45 2.10 -7.21 -2.40
CA GLU A 45 2.21 -6.21 -3.48
C GLU A 45 0.88 -5.55 -3.81
N LYS A 46 -0.24 -6.16 -3.44
CA LYS A 46 -1.59 -5.66 -3.69
C LYS A 46 -2.45 -5.72 -2.45
N VAL A 47 -3.34 -4.73 -2.32
CA VAL A 47 -4.34 -4.66 -1.25
C VAL A 47 -5.74 -4.62 -1.84
N THR A 48 -6.68 -5.32 -1.21
CA THR A 48 -8.09 -5.33 -1.58
C THR A 48 -8.84 -4.23 -0.84
N TYR A 49 -9.95 -3.78 -1.43
CA TYR A 49 -10.86 -2.83 -0.78
C TYR A 49 -11.27 -3.32 0.62
N GLU A 50 -11.67 -4.58 0.74
CA GLU A 50 -12.09 -5.20 2.01
C GLU A 50 -11.00 -5.12 3.06
N LYS A 51 -9.73 -5.33 2.68
CA LYS A 51 -8.60 -5.24 3.61
C LYS A 51 -8.38 -3.81 4.10
N ILE A 52 -8.52 -2.80 3.24
CA ILE A 52 -8.41 -1.40 3.66
C ILE A 52 -9.54 -1.04 4.62
N VAL A 53 -10.76 -1.49 4.35
CA VAL A 53 -11.93 -1.22 5.19
C VAL A 53 -11.81 -1.93 6.55
N GLU A 54 -11.26 -3.15 6.58
CA GLU A 54 -10.90 -3.86 7.81
C GLU A 54 -9.85 -3.09 8.62
N LEU A 55 -8.78 -2.61 7.97
CA LEU A 55 -7.73 -1.80 8.62
C LEU A 55 -8.26 -0.45 9.10
N ALA A 56 -9.25 0.13 8.43
CA ALA A 56 -9.93 1.36 8.86
C ALA A 56 -10.91 1.16 10.02
N HIS A 57 -11.07 -0.09 10.51
CA HIS A 57 -12.00 -0.47 11.58
C HIS A 57 -13.45 -0.06 11.28
N VAL A 58 -13.84 -0.07 10.00
CA VAL A 58 -15.22 0.25 9.60
C VAL A 58 -16.11 -0.98 9.82
N PRO A 59 -17.29 -0.82 10.45
CA PRO A 59 -18.18 -1.95 10.70
C PRO A 59 -18.72 -2.55 9.39
N ALA A 60 -18.69 -3.89 9.29
CA ALA A 60 -19.07 -4.65 8.08
C ALA A 60 -20.47 -4.27 7.53
N GLN A 61 -21.42 -4.01 8.42
CA GLN A 61 -22.79 -3.58 8.07
C GLN A 61 -22.86 -2.21 7.37
N ALA A 62 -21.82 -1.40 7.46
CA ALA A 62 -21.78 -0.05 6.91
C ALA A 62 -20.93 0.04 5.63
N VAL A 63 -20.22 -1.03 5.25
CA VAL A 63 -19.25 -1.08 4.13
C VAL A 63 -19.83 -0.58 2.81
N ALA A 64 -21.08 -0.94 2.51
CA ALA A 64 -21.76 -0.53 1.27
C ALA A 64 -21.89 1.00 1.10
N GLY A 65 -21.72 1.77 2.18
CA GLY A 65 -21.76 3.23 2.19
C GLY A 65 -20.39 3.89 2.31
N TYR A 66 -19.28 3.24 1.96
CA TYR A 66 -17.94 3.86 1.99
C TYR A 66 -17.21 3.77 0.65
N ILE A 67 -16.58 4.89 0.28
CA ILE A 67 -15.60 4.99 -0.79
C ILE A 67 -14.21 4.98 -0.16
N VAL A 68 -13.32 4.16 -0.72
CA VAL A 68 -11.90 4.17 -0.38
C VAL A 68 -11.17 4.97 -1.46
N LYS A 69 -10.63 6.13 -1.11
CA LYS A 69 -9.73 6.90 -1.98
C LYS A 69 -8.30 6.50 -1.68
N TYR A 70 -7.48 6.31 -2.70
CA TYR A 70 -6.05 6.07 -2.52
C TYR A 70 -5.19 7.08 -3.27
N SER A 71 -3.97 7.30 -2.79
CA SER A 71 -3.00 8.25 -3.33
C SER A 71 -1.58 7.81 -2.99
N ASN A 72 -0.56 8.39 -3.66
CA ASN A 72 0.84 7.96 -3.54
C ASN A 72 1.06 6.48 -3.89
N GLY A 73 0.28 5.98 -4.85
CA GLY A 73 0.46 4.64 -5.40
C GLY A 73 1.57 4.57 -6.46
N PRO A 74 1.84 3.36 -7.00
CA PRO A 74 2.78 3.14 -8.10
C PRO A 74 2.41 3.88 -9.38
N SER A 75 3.34 3.96 -10.33
CA SER A 75 3.10 4.52 -11.68
C SER A 75 1.91 3.86 -12.41
N GLN A 76 1.60 2.60 -12.09
CA GLN A 76 0.46 1.87 -12.65
C GLN A 76 -0.90 2.31 -12.07
N ASN A 77 -0.92 2.82 -10.84
CA ASN A 77 -2.11 3.24 -10.12
C ASN A 77 -1.74 4.35 -9.10
N PRO A 78 -1.38 5.55 -9.58
CA PRO A 78 -0.81 6.61 -8.73
C PRO A 78 -1.82 7.15 -7.71
N SER A 79 -3.10 7.21 -8.09
CA SER A 79 -4.21 7.63 -7.25
C SER A 79 -5.54 7.23 -7.88
N GLY A 80 -6.58 7.04 -7.06
CA GLY A 80 -7.90 6.69 -7.57
C GLY A 80 -8.89 6.36 -6.45
N LEU A 81 -9.99 5.72 -6.84
CA LEU A 81 -11.00 5.20 -5.93
C LEU A 81 -11.03 3.67 -6.04
N MET A 82 -11.23 2.99 -4.92
CA MET A 82 -11.49 1.56 -4.85
C MET A 82 -12.96 1.32 -4.56
N SER A 83 -13.54 0.42 -5.33
CA SER A 83 -14.88 -0.12 -5.13
C SER A 83 -14.80 -1.50 -4.45
N PRO A 84 -15.89 -1.99 -3.84
CA PRO A 84 -15.95 -3.36 -3.32
C PRO A 84 -15.54 -4.40 -4.38
N GLY A 85 -14.72 -5.37 -3.97
CA GLY A 85 -14.19 -6.41 -4.87
C GLY A 85 -12.98 -6.01 -5.73
N THR A 86 -12.50 -4.76 -5.62
CA THR A 86 -11.30 -4.30 -6.35
C THR A 86 -10.02 -4.47 -5.53
N GLU A 87 -8.89 -4.58 -6.24
CA GLU A 87 -7.54 -4.62 -5.68
C GLU A 87 -6.65 -3.60 -6.39
N VAL A 88 -5.67 -3.04 -5.67
CA VAL A 88 -4.70 -2.10 -6.22
C VAL A 88 -3.30 -2.46 -5.76
N TYR A 89 -2.29 -2.16 -6.58
CA TYR A 89 -0.89 -2.32 -6.18
C TYR A 89 -0.53 -1.32 -5.09
N VAL A 90 0.21 -1.79 -4.08
CA VAL A 90 0.66 -0.97 -2.95
C VAL A 90 2.12 -0.62 -3.05
N CYS A 91 2.43 0.56 -2.53
CA CYS A 91 3.80 0.99 -2.37
C CYS A 91 4.02 1.69 -1.04
N ASN A 92 5.29 1.87 -0.70
CA ASN A 92 5.65 2.52 0.55
C ASN A 92 5.12 3.96 0.55
N LYS A 93 4.51 4.37 1.67
CA LYS A 93 3.82 5.66 1.86
C LYS A 93 2.54 5.84 1.04
N MET A 94 1.96 4.77 0.51
CA MET A 94 0.64 4.84 -0.11
C MET A 94 -0.41 5.18 0.96
N ASP A 95 -1.27 6.14 0.65
CA ASP A 95 -2.33 6.61 1.53
C ASP A 95 -3.69 6.11 1.06
N PHE A 96 -4.51 5.68 2.01
CA PHE A 96 -5.86 5.19 1.82
C PHE A 96 -6.79 5.93 2.77
N ASN A 97 -7.69 6.73 2.22
CA ASN A 97 -8.72 7.43 2.97
C ASN A 97 -10.07 6.74 2.75
N VAL A 98 -10.66 6.23 3.84
CA VAL A 98 -12.01 5.65 3.83
C VAL A 98 -13.01 6.73 4.24
N ARG A 99 -13.98 7.04 3.37
CA ARG A 99 -14.98 8.10 3.59
C ARG A 99 -16.38 7.56 3.35
N SER A 100 -17.35 8.00 4.15
CA SER A 100 -18.75 7.64 3.90
C SER A 100 -19.27 8.34 2.65
N THR A 101 -20.08 7.62 1.86
CA THR A 101 -20.73 8.08 0.62
C THR A 101 -21.92 8.99 0.88
N HIS A 102 -22.20 9.39 2.13
CA HIS A 102 -23.29 10.30 2.46
C HIS A 102 -22.96 11.70 1.93
N GLN A 103 -23.08 11.89 0.61
CA GLN A 103 -23.40 13.18 0.02
C GLN A 103 -24.80 13.54 0.50
N SER A 104 -24.91 14.77 1.01
CA SER A 104 -26.09 15.41 1.60
C SER A 104 -27.39 15.21 0.83
#